data_AF-A0A420MA18-F1
#
_entry.id   AF-A0A420MA18-F1
#
_cell.length_a   1.000
_cell.length_b   1.000
_cell.length_c   1.000
_cell.angle_alpha   90.00
_cell.angle_beta   90.00
_cell.angle_gamma   90.00
#
_symmetry.space_group_name_H-M   'P 1'
#
loop_
_entity.id
_entity.type
_entity.pdbx_description
1 polymer ?
#
loop_
_entity_poly.entity_id
_entity_poly.type
_entity_poly.pdbx_seq_one_letter_code
_entity_poly.pdbx_strand_id
1 'polypeptide(L)'
;MRPKLPLRKPRSRVKDGPAFVFVDTTSASDAKTIVRRHAARSGLICRQENITTLPDSRESIPAATKAPGATSPAKNRHGMCKENTLRDASNLGSVPQPLSSRYEAFRLSYNFDITDLTSFTDVDLATNAYRLLQDEPNRLVSLLQKQSSSFLAYLPSRYGSSTCLDDAMHCVAARAGQVLGFQMPKSMPYILYGKALKSLQIAISDGTECTVSDIYCVTRLLVLYELIGPPDTTRLAHHHRGGIRLIELRGPDRYTSKFDWMLLKSQGPSIIIDEMYRKESSIFEAQEWQRVFQRASDLQSDSDCRLWWKYFGITGFLPGILKDLRNLLEDATHQSGYFVASSAILERAKVMHKALHNEHVFYQHAAPHPQSLFSLPVATESPDRIRLRVFFLYTIMYICRVLATLSPTEIERATREVEAQMFASQALLIEEVTTKLDPAMAWHLQQRNGLAHSIIEKKEEWFSDNELGMSRDKLKGFLAQRWLKWENSWRAGVLAEELGENEV
;
A
#
# COMPACT_ATOMS: atom_id res chain seq x y z
N MET A 1 23.21 37.84 45.68
CA MET A 1 22.53 36.67 46.28
C MET A 1 21.20 36.44 45.56
N ARG A 2 20.83 35.16 45.41
CA ARG A 2 19.91 34.57 44.42
C ARG A 2 18.60 35.35 44.12
N PRO A 3 18.19 35.44 42.84
CA PRO A 3 16.85 35.89 42.46
C PRO A 3 15.81 34.77 42.59
N LYS A 4 14.57 35.20 42.84
CA LYS A 4 13.35 34.41 43.02
C LYS A 4 12.99 33.64 41.74
N LEU A 5 12.62 32.37 41.91
CA LEU A 5 12.06 31.49 40.88
C LEU A 5 10.71 32.04 40.36
N PRO A 6 10.47 32.11 39.04
CA PRO A 6 9.15 32.36 38.50
C PRO A 6 8.30 31.08 38.45
N LEU A 7 7.00 31.27 38.67
CA LEU A 7 5.93 30.28 38.69
C LEU A 7 5.96 29.33 37.48
N ARG A 8 5.81 28.03 37.74
CA ARG A 8 5.49 27.01 36.73
C ARG A 8 4.22 27.42 35.99
N LYS A 9 4.33 27.64 34.67
CA LYS A 9 3.17 27.67 33.76
C LYS A 9 2.42 26.33 33.84
N PRO A 10 1.07 26.34 33.77
CA PRO A 10 0.29 25.11 33.68
C PRO A 10 0.59 24.43 32.34
N ARG A 11 1.10 23.20 32.36
CA ARG A 11 1.22 22.37 31.15
C ARG A 11 -0.19 21.99 30.72
N SER A 12 -0.61 22.47 29.54
CA SER A 12 -1.88 22.07 28.93
C SER A 12 -1.90 20.55 28.76
N ARG A 13 -2.95 19.92 29.28
CA ARG A 13 -3.31 18.54 28.96
C ARG A 13 -4.06 18.60 27.63
N VAL A 14 -3.39 18.22 26.54
CA VAL A 14 -4.08 17.90 25.29
C VAL A 14 -4.61 16.47 25.44
N LYS A 15 -5.93 16.31 25.35
CA LYS A 15 -6.64 15.02 25.45
C LYS A 15 -6.42 14.13 24.22
N ASP A 16 -5.95 14.72 23.11
CA ASP A 16 -5.83 14.10 21.78
C ASP A 16 -4.39 14.24 21.20
N GLY A 17 -3.38 13.90 21.99
CA GLY A 17 -1.97 13.91 21.54
C GLY A 17 -1.55 12.59 20.86
N PRO A 18 -0.59 12.61 19.91
CA PRO A 18 -0.26 11.49 19.01
C PRO A 18 0.25 10.23 19.73
N ALA A 19 0.04 9.07 19.08
CA ALA A 19 0.40 7.75 19.60
C ALA A 19 1.91 7.48 19.60
N PHE A 20 2.67 8.05 18.66
CA PHE A 20 4.13 8.00 18.60
C PHE A 20 4.70 9.28 17.96
N VAL A 21 5.85 9.73 18.48
CA VAL A 21 6.71 10.76 17.88
C VAL A 21 8.11 10.18 17.90
N PHE A 22 8.79 10.13 16.75
CA PHE A 22 10.25 9.97 16.76
C PHE A 22 10.81 11.24 17.37
N VAL A 23 11.10 11.19 18.67
CA VAL A 23 11.71 12.32 19.34
C VAL A 23 13.20 12.25 19.04
N ASP A 24 13.70 13.20 18.24
CA ASP A 24 15.12 13.55 18.23
C ASP A 24 15.51 13.97 19.65
N THR A 25 15.87 12.99 20.48
CA THR A 25 16.32 13.24 21.85
C THR A 25 17.65 12.57 22.07
N THR A 26 18.62 13.42 22.38
CA THR A 26 20.02 13.09 22.65
C THR A 26 20.23 12.33 23.97
N SER A 27 19.19 11.74 24.60
CA SER A 27 19.36 10.94 25.81
C SER A 27 18.35 9.79 25.97
N ALA A 28 18.88 8.58 26.21
CA ALA A 28 18.14 7.31 26.22
C ALA A 28 17.21 7.08 27.44
N SER A 29 17.36 7.85 28.52
CA SER A 29 16.60 7.64 29.77
C SER A 29 15.15 8.17 29.69
N ASP A 30 14.94 9.27 28.97
CA ASP A 30 13.61 9.90 28.86
C ASP A 30 12.70 9.14 27.88
N ALA A 31 13.27 8.56 26.82
CA ALA A 31 12.55 7.71 25.86
C ALA A 31 11.87 6.49 26.53
N LYS A 32 12.58 5.80 27.44
CA LYS A 32 12.06 4.60 28.12
C LYS A 32 10.88 4.91 29.06
N THR A 33 10.88 6.09 29.67
CA THR A 33 9.83 6.54 30.59
C THR A 33 8.58 6.98 29.84
N ILE A 34 8.77 7.64 28.69
CA ILE A 34 7.69 8.04 27.80
C ILE A 34 7.01 6.78 27.24
N VAL A 35 7.77 5.83 26.69
CA VAL A 35 7.24 4.58 26.10
C VAL A 35 6.43 3.73 27.08
N ARG A 36 6.87 3.59 28.34
CA ARG A 36 6.10 2.86 29.38
C ARG A 36 4.74 3.50 29.66
N ARG A 37 4.66 4.83 29.59
CA ARG A 37 3.39 5.57 29.77
C ARG A 37 2.47 5.44 28.55
N HIS A 38 3.01 5.21 27.36
CA HIS A 38 2.21 5.00 26.14
C HIS A 38 1.61 3.59 26.06
N ALA A 39 2.39 2.53 26.36
CA ALA A 39 1.88 1.17 26.46
C ALA A 39 0.75 1.03 27.50
N ALA A 40 0.84 1.79 28.61
CA ALA A 40 -0.21 1.86 29.61
C ALA A 40 -1.50 2.54 29.11
N ARG A 41 -1.42 3.50 28.16
CA ARG A 41 -2.60 4.15 27.57
C ARG A 41 -3.34 3.23 26.59
N SER A 42 -2.63 2.48 25.74
CA SER A 42 -3.26 1.47 24.88
C SER A 42 -3.96 0.37 25.70
N GLY A 43 -3.36 -0.04 26.82
CA GLY A 43 -4.01 -0.97 27.76
C GLY A 43 -5.25 -0.38 28.45
N LEU A 44 -5.31 0.93 28.65
CA LEU A 44 -6.44 1.62 29.27
C LEU A 44 -7.63 1.79 28.31
N ILE A 45 -7.35 2.15 27.05
CA ILE A 45 -8.38 2.25 25.98
C ILE A 45 -9.07 0.89 25.79
N CYS A 46 -8.29 -0.19 25.76
CA CYS A 46 -8.82 -1.56 25.69
C CYS A 46 -9.70 -1.94 26.89
N ARG A 47 -9.44 -1.39 28.10
CA ARG A 47 -10.33 -1.58 29.26
C ARG A 47 -11.60 -0.74 29.16
N GLN A 48 -11.55 0.42 28.53
CA GLN A 48 -12.68 1.35 28.45
C GLN A 48 -13.71 0.86 27.42
N GLU A 49 -13.27 0.29 26.30
CA GLU A 49 -14.12 -0.37 25.30
C GLU A 49 -14.81 -1.65 25.82
N ASN A 50 -14.18 -2.33 26.79
CA ASN A 50 -14.77 -3.47 27.50
C ASN A 50 -15.88 -3.07 28.51
N ILE A 51 -15.90 -1.81 28.98
CA ILE A 51 -16.89 -1.34 29.96
C ILE A 51 -18.16 -0.81 29.25
N THR A 52 -18.02 -0.22 28.07
CA THR A 52 -19.14 0.30 27.26
C THR A 52 -19.98 -0.78 26.55
N THR A 53 -19.61 -2.06 26.66
CA THR A 53 -20.29 -3.18 25.97
C THR A 53 -21.05 -4.14 26.90
N LEU A 54 -21.27 -3.79 28.18
CA LEU A 54 -22.21 -4.52 29.04
C LEU A 54 -23.65 -4.01 28.86
N PRO A 55 -24.65 -4.87 28.57
CA PRO A 55 -26.05 -4.48 28.62
C PRO A 55 -26.55 -4.39 30.07
N ASP A 56 -27.13 -3.25 30.40
CA ASP A 56 -27.84 -2.97 31.64
C ASP A 56 -29.08 -3.90 31.73
N SER A 57 -29.02 -4.92 32.59
CA SER A 57 -30.09 -5.90 32.77
C SER A 57 -30.59 -5.86 34.21
N ARG A 58 -31.39 -4.83 34.53
CA ARG A 58 -32.37 -4.92 35.61
C ARG A 58 -33.65 -5.47 35.00
N GLU A 59 -33.97 -6.75 35.26
CA GLU A 59 -35.33 -7.18 35.58
C GLU A 59 -35.42 -8.67 35.98
N SER A 60 -35.99 -8.87 37.17
CA SER A 60 -36.81 -9.98 37.69
C SER A 60 -36.45 -11.45 37.48
N ILE A 61 -36.06 -12.08 38.60
CA ILE A 61 -36.16 -13.51 38.91
C ILE A 61 -37.64 -13.96 38.95
N PRO A 62 -37.95 -15.20 38.51
CA PRO A 62 -38.73 -16.07 39.40
C PRO A 62 -38.12 -17.44 39.64
N ALA A 63 -38.55 -17.98 40.78
CA ALA A 63 -38.04 -19.10 41.56
C ALA A 63 -37.99 -20.49 40.89
N ALA A 64 -37.06 -21.28 41.41
CA ALA A 64 -36.85 -22.70 41.18
C ALA A 64 -38.06 -23.58 41.52
N THR A 65 -38.24 -24.68 40.77
CA THR A 65 -38.89 -25.90 41.29
C THR A 65 -38.21 -27.17 40.76
N LYS A 66 -37.52 -27.86 41.67
CA LYS A 66 -37.28 -29.31 41.85
C LYS A 66 -37.19 -30.27 40.63
N ALA A 67 -36.07 -30.99 40.57
CA ALA A 67 -35.95 -32.33 39.96
C ALA A 67 -36.75 -33.39 40.77
N PRO A 68 -37.06 -34.61 40.24
CA PRO A 68 -36.03 -35.66 40.12
C PRO A 68 -36.23 -36.75 39.01
N GLY A 69 -35.14 -37.43 38.66
CA GLY A 69 -35.08 -38.91 38.62
C GLY A 69 -35.25 -39.66 37.29
N ALA A 70 -34.17 -40.40 36.91
CA ALA A 70 -34.10 -41.73 36.27
C ALA A 70 -34.92 -41.98 34.97
N THR A 71 -34.44 -42.62 33.90
CA THR A 71 -33.82 -43.96 33.80
C THR A 71 -33.58 -44.22 32.30
N SER A 72 -32.49 -44.88 31.89
CA SER A 72 -32.46 -45.63 30.61
C SER A 72 -33.06 -47.02 30.82
N PRO A 73 -33.64 -47.66 29.78
CA PRO A 73 -32.90 -48.77 29.17
C PRO A 73 -33.10 -48.96 27.65
N ALA A 74 -32.19 -49.76 27.09
CA ALA A 74 -32.07 -50.17 25.69
C ALA A 74 -33.11 -51.22 25.22
N LYS A 75 -33.37 -51.31 23.90
CA LYS A 75 -33.17 -52.51 23.03
C LYS A 75 -33.90 -52.45 21.66
N ASN A 76 -33.10 -52.62 20.61
CA ASN A 76 -33.25 -53.43 19.37
C ASN A 76 -34.63 -53.89 18.84
N ARG A 77 -34.85 -53.70 17.52
CA ARG A 77 -34.93 -54.73 16.43
C ARG A 77 -35.35 -54.05 15.10
N HIS A 78 -34.48 -54.02 14.08
CA HIS A 78 -34.37 -54.96 12.95
C HIS A 78 -35.47 -54.87 11.87
N GLY A 79 -35.07 -54.42 10.68
CA GLY A 79 -35.77 -54.53 9.40
C GLY A 79 -34.78 -54.42 8.23
N MET A 80 -34.46 -55.57 7.64
CA MET A 80 -33.76 -55.88 6.37
C MET A 80 -34.14 -54.96 5.17
N CYS A 81 -33.44 -54.84 4.03
CA CYS A 81 -32.20 -55.39 3.45
C CYS A 81 -32.00 -54.72 2.06
N LYS A 82 -30.74 -54.55 1.61
CA LYS A 82 -30.16 -54.80 0.26
C LYS A 82 -29.07 -53.80 -0.16
N GLU A 83 -27.84 -54.15 0.20
CA GLU A 83 -26.69 -54.47 -0.68
C GLU A 83 -26.54 -53.73 -2.04
N ASN A 84 -25.41 -53.04 -2.22
CA ASN A 84 -24.33 -53.57 -3.08
C ASN A 84 -22.99 -52.81 -2.95
N THR A 85 -21.98 -53.58 -2.52
CA THR A 85 -20.56 -53.61 -2.93
C THR A 85 -19.70 -52.33 -3.00
N LEU A 86 -18.72 -52.25 -2.09
CA LEU A 86 -17.32 -52.07 -2.50
C LEU A 86 -16.41 -52.93 -1.61
N ARG A 87 -15.50 -53.66 -2.26
CA ARG A 87 -14.62 -54.70 -1.70
C ARG A 87 -13.56 -54.17 -0.73
N ASP A 88 -13.23 -55.04 0.21
CA ASP A 88 -11.98 -55.15 0.96
C ASP A 88 -10.71 -54.91 0.12
N ALA A 89 -9.79 -54.15 0.71
CA ALA A 89 -8.36 -54.42 0.62
C ALA A 89 -7.68 -53.88 1.89
N SER A 90 -7.62 -54.73 2.92
CA SER A 90 -6.76 -54.54 4.08
C SER A 90 -5.30 -54.86 3.71
N ASN A 91 -4.38 -54.05 4.24
CA ASN A 91 -2.91 -54.22 4.30
C ASN A 91 -2.08 -53.68 3.12
N LEU A 92 -1.71 -52.40 3.21
CA LEU A 92 -0.38 -51.93 2.81
C LEU A 92 0.18 -51.05 3.96
N GLY A 93 1.48 -51.18 4.21
CA GLY A 93 2.17 -50.76 5.43
C GLY A 93 1.93 -49.33 5.91
N SER A 94 2.20 -49.14 7.20
CA SER A 94 2.23 -47.86 7.90
C SER A 94 2.78 -46.73 7.03
N VAL A 95 1.89 -45.93 6.48
CA VAL A 95 2.21 -44.66 5.86
C VAL A 95 2.76 -43.77 6.98
N PRO A 96 3.98 -43.22 6.88
CA PRO A 96 4.41 -42.19 7.80
C PRO A 96 3.38 -41.06 7.70
N GLN A 97 2.66 -40.77 8.79
CA GLN A 97 1.86 -39.55 8.86
C GLN A 97 2.76 -38.39 8.44
N PRO A 98 2.35 -37.53 7.50
CA PRO A 98 3.18 -36.40 7.13
C PRO A 98 3.25 -35.51 8.38
N LEU A 99 4.45 -35.36 8.94
CA LEU A 99 4.75 -34.33 9.92
C LEU A 99 4.30 -33.01 9.28
N SER A 100 3.15 -32.48 9.71
CA SER A 100 2.68 -31.18 9.25
C SER A 100 3.79 -30.19 9.52
N SER A 101 4.25 -29.48 8.48
CA SER A 101 5.30 -28.48 8.67
C SER A 101 4.84 -27.48 9.73
N ARG A 102 5.76 -26.85 10.48
CA ARG A 102 5.39 -25.82 11.48
C ARG A 102 4.48 -24.74 10.86
N TYR A 103 4.64 -24.46 9.57
CA TYR A 103 3.79 -23.55 8.81
C TYR A 103 2.37 -24.09 8.58
N GLU A 104 2.19 -25.39 8.31
CA GLU A 104 0.85 -25.99 8.20
C GLU A 104 0.07 -25.88 9.52
N ALA A 105 0.74 -26.12 10.66
CA ALA A 105 0.11 -25.92 11.97
C ALA A 105 -0.32 -24.46 12.18
N PHE A 106 0.50 -23.50 11.73
CA PHE A 106 0.18 -22.08 11.74
C PHE A 106 -1.08 -21.77 10.88
N ARG A 107 -1.13 -22.24 9.63
CA ARG A 107 -2.29 -22.04 8.74
C ARG A 107 -3.57 -22.57 9.36
N LEU A 108 -3.51 -23.78 9.93
CA LEU A 108 -4.64 -24.42 10.59
C LEU A 108 -5.12 -23.64 11.83
N SER A 109 -4.20 -23.00 12.58
CA SER A 109 -4.56 -22.25 13.79
C SER A 109 -5.40 -20.99 13.51
N TYR A 110 -5.27 -20.42 12.31
CA TYR A 110 -6.02 -19.22 11.88
C TYR A 110 -7.05 -19.50 10.80
N ASN A 111 -7.11 -20.73 10.29
CA ASN A 111 -7.86 -21.12 9.10
C ASN A 111 -7.56 -20.22 7.89
N PHE A 112 -6.31 -19.75 7.76
CA PHE A 112 -5.93 -18.74 6.78
C PHE A 112 -4.50 -18.97 6.29
N ASP A 113 -4.28 -18.83 4.98
CA ASP A 113 -2.95 -18.82 4.39
C ASP A 113 -2.52 -17.39 4.07
N ILE A 114 -1.39 -16.97 4.62
CA ILE A 114 -0.91 -15.59 4.42
C ILE A 114 -0.59 -15.32 2.95
N THR A 115 -0.32 -16.35 2.14
CA THR A 115 -0.08 -16.18 0.71
C THR A 115 -1.31 -15.70 -0.05
N ASP A 116 -2.52 -15.89 0.49
CA ASP A 116 -3.74 -15.40 -0.15
C ASP A 116 -3.82 -13.87 -0.16
N LEU A 117 -2.95 -13.19 0.60
CA LEU A 117 -2.84 -11.74 0.62
C LEU A 117 -2.01 -11.13 -0.52
N THR A 118 -1.58 -11.91 -1.52
CA THR A 118 -0.69 -11.40 -2.59
C THR A 118 -1.29 -10.20 -3.35
N SER A 119 -2.62 -10.12 -3.49
CA SER A 119 -3.30 -8.99 -4.12
C SER A 119 -3.13 -7.67 -3.35
N PHE A 120 -2.82 -7.72 -2.06
CA PHE A 120 -2.74 -6.56 -1.18
C PHE A 120 -1.31 -6.03 -1.01
N THR A 121 -0.30 -6.70 -1.58
CA THR A 121 1.10 -6.30 -1.34
C THR A 121 1.53 -5.07 -2.11
N ASP A 122 0.84 -4.75 -3.21
CA ASP A 122 1.20 -3.68 -4.15
C ASP A 122 0.12 -2.57 -4.15
N VAL A 123 -0.39 -2.25 -2.96
CA VAL A 123 -1.38 -1.19 -2.72
C VAL A 123 -0.66 0.06 -2.25
N ASP A 124 -0.77 1.15 -3.00
CA ASP A 124 -0.10 2.41 -2.70
C ASP A 124 -1.03 3.53 -2.22
N LEU A 125 -2.35 3.36 -2.34
CA LEU A 125 -3.38 4.26 -1.81
C LEU A 125 -4.32 3.46 -0.88
N ALA A 126 -3.79 3.10 0.29
CA ALA A 126 -4.39 2.11 1.18
C ALA A 126 -5.74 2.53 1.78
N THR A 127 -5.97 3.84 2.00
CA THR A 127 -7.26 4.36 2.50
C THR A 127 -8.35 4.25 1.44
N ASN A 128 -8.06 4.65 0.20
CA ASN A 128 -8.96 4.51 -0.94
C ASN A 128 -9.19 3.05 -1.27
N ALA A 129 -8.14 2.25 -1.26
CA ALA A 129 -8.22 0.81 -1.45
C ALA A 129 -9.17 0.16 -0.44
N TYR A 130 -9.08 0.54 0.85
CA TYR A 130 -9.98 0.07 1.89
C TYR A 130 -11.43 0.52 1.67
N ARG A 131 -11.68 1.80 1.35
CA ARG A 131 -13.04 2.30 1.07
C ARG A 131 -13.72 1.53 -0.06
N LEU A 132 -12.98 1.28 -1.15
CA LEU A 132 -13.46 0.46 -2.27
C LEU A 132 -13.80 -0.99 -1.88
N LEU A 133 -13.21 -1.53 -0.79
CA LEU A 133 -13.57 -2.85 -0.26
C LEU A 133 -14.82 -2.79 0.63
N GLN A 134 -15.05 -1.68 1.33
CA GLN A 134 -16.26 -1.49 2.13
C GLN A 134 -17.51 -1.41 1.26
N ASP A 135 -17.41 -0.74 0.11
CA ASP A 135 -18.52 -0.60 -0.83
C ASP A 135 -18.91 -1.94 -1.48
N GLU A 136 -17.97 -2.90 -1.58
CA GLU A 136 -18.19 -4.22 -2.16
C GLU A 136 -17.54 -5.37 -1.36
N PRO A 137 -18.20 -5.88 -0.31
CA PRO A 137 -17.60 -6.89 0.59
C PRO A 137 -17.18 -8.21 -0.11
N ASN A 138 -17.90 -8.62 -1.16
CA ASN A 138 -17.57 -9.83 -1.94
C ASN A 138 -16.26 -9.71 -2.73
N ARG A 139 -15.79 -8.48 -2.94
CA ARG A 139 -14.56 -8.19 -3.66
C ARG A 139 -13.33 -8.64 -2.89
N LEU A 140 -13.34 -8.51 -1.56
CA LEU A 140 -12.27 -8.99 -0.70
C LEU A 140 -12.04 -10.50 -0.89
N VAL A 141 -13.10 -11.31 -0.81
CA VAL A 141 -13.02 -12.76 -0.99
C VAL A 141 -12.48 -13.10 -2.39
N SER A 142 -12.95 -12.39 -3.42
CA SER A 142 -12.50 -12.59 -4.80
C SER A 142 -11.01 -12.23 -4.98
N LEU A 143 -10.54 -11.16 -4.34
CA LEU A 143 -9.14 -10.73 -4.36
C LEU A 143 -8.20 -11.72 -3.63
N LEU A 144 -8.67 -12.35 -2.55
CA LEU A 144 -7.92 -13.38 -1.83
C LEU A 144 -7.72 -14.65 -2.66
N GLN A 145 -8.60 -14.91 -3.61
CA GLN A 145 -8.47 -16.03 -4.55
C GLN A 145 -7.49 -15.74 -5.69
N LYS A 146 -7.07 -14.48 -5.86
CA LYS A 146 -6.09 -14.09 -6.88
C LYS A 146 -4.69 -14.32 -6.33
N GLN A 147 -3.87 -15.02 -7.10
CA GLN A 147 -2.47 -15.24 -6.79
C GLN A 147 -1.60 -14.37 -7.70
N SER A 148 -0.62 -13.69 -7.12
CA SER A 148 0.31 -12.81 -7.83
C SER A 148 1.74 -12.98 -7.31
N SER A 149 2.72 -12.55 -8.10
CA SER A 149 4.12 -12.56 -7.67
C SER A 149 4.31 -11.63 -6.47
N SER A 150 4.73 -12.19 -5.32
CA SER A 150 4.85 -11.42 -4.07
C SER A 150 5.89 -12.01 -3.12
N PHE A 151 6.35 -11.20 -2.16
CA PHE A 151 7.25 -11.64 -1.09
C PHE A 151 6.58 -12.67 -0.16
N LEU A 152 5.24 -12.68 -0.09
CA LEU A 152 4.48 -13.62 0.74
C LEU A 152 4.74 -15.09 0.37
N ALA A 153 5.04 -15.38 -0.90
CA ALA A 153 5.37 -16.72 -1.36
C ALA A 153 6.64 -17.31 -0.70
N TYR A 154 7.47 -16.47 -0.07
CA TYR A 154 8.69 -16.89 0.63
C TYR A 154 8.48 -17.10 2.13
N LEU A 155 7.32 -16.72 2.69
CA LEU A 155 7.05 -16.84 4.11
C LEU A 155 6.90 -18.28 4.61
N PRO A 156 6.28 -19.21 3.86
CA PRO A 156 6.19 -20.61 4.31
C PRO A 156 7.53 -21.24 4.66
N SER A 157 8.57 -21.00 3.86
CA SER A 157 9.91 -21.56 4.09
C SER A 157 10.72 -20.79 5.14
N ARG A 158 10.31 -19.56 5.47
CA ARG A 158 10.93 -18.72 6.51
C ARG A 158 10.28 -18.86 7.87
N TYR A 159 9.10 -19.47 7.95
CA TYR A 159 8.39 -19.62 9.21
C TYR A 159 9.20 -20.44 10.23
N GLY A 160 9.32 -19.91 11.45
CA GLY A 160 10.11 -20.49 12.52
C GLY A 160 11.61 -20.20 12.43
N SER A 161 12.04 -19.28 11.58
CA SER A 161 13.43 -18.77 11.53
C SER A 161 13.66 -17.55 12.42
N SER A 162 12.62 -16.78 12.70
CA SER A 162 12.67 -15.57 13.52
C SER A 162 11.36 -15.39 14.28
N THR A 163 11.44 -15.20 15.59
CA THR A 163 10.27 -14.91 16.44
C THR A 163 9.58 -13.61 16.02
N CYS A 164 10.33 -12.60 15.59
CA CYS A 164 9.76 -11.34 15.14
C CYS A 164 8.94 -11.52 13.86
N LEU A 165 9.45 -12.29 12.89
CA LEU A 165 8.75 -12.58 11.65
C LEU A 165 7.48 -13.41 11.92
N ASP A 166 7.61 -14.45 12.73
CA ASP A 166 6.49 -15.31 13.11
C ASP A 166 5.40 -14.50 13.81
N ASP A 167 5.73 -13.66 14.79
CA ASP A 167 4.75 -12.83 15.51
C ASP A 167 3.96 -11.92 14.57
N ALA A 168 4.62 -11.35 13.55
CA ALA A 168 3.96 -10.55 12.53
C ALA A 168 3.03 -11.40 11.64
N MET A 169 3.45 -12.62 11.27
CA MET A 169 2.61 -13.55 10.51
C MET A 169 1.35 -13.95 11.28
N HIS A 170 1.46 -14.26 12.58
CA HIS A 170 0.32 -14.56 13.45
C HIS A 170 -0.64 -13.38 13.56
N CYS A 171 -0.10 -12.17 13.71
CA CYS A 171 -0.88 -10.94 13.77
C CYS A 171 -1.73 -10.74 12.49
N VAL A 172 -1.12 -10.87 11.31
CA VAL A 172 -1.81 -10.69 10.02
C VAL A 172 -2.84 -11.80 9.78
N ALA A 173 -2.48 -13.06 10.03
CA ALA A 173 -3.40 -14.18 9.83
C ALA A 173 -4.62 -14.09 10.76
N ALA A 174 -4.43 -13.67 12.02
CA ALA A 174 -5.54 -13.40 12.93
C ALA A 174 -6.44 -12.27 12.42
N ARG A 175 -5.86 -11.19 11.89
CA ARG A 175 -6.65 -10.09 11.33
C ARG A 175 -7.44 -10.53 10.11
N ALA A 176 -6.82 -11.21 9.16
CA ALA A 176 -7.50 -11.73 7.98
C ALA A 176 -8.62 -12.71 8.35
N GLY A 177 -8.35 -13.64 9.27
CA GLY A 177 -9.38 -14.55 9.77
C GLY A 177 -10.54 -13.84 10.47
N GLN A 178 -10.27 -12.78 11.26
CA GLN A 178 -11.31 -11.94 11.86
C GLN A 178 -12.19 -11.29 10.79
N VAL A 179 -11.58 -10.71 9.76
CA VAL A 179 -12.31 -10.03 8.67
C VAL A 179 -13.14 -11.03 7.85
N LEU A 180 -12.66 -12.25 7.68
CA LEU A 180 -13.40 -13.36 7.04
C LEU A 180 -14.44 -14.03 7.94
N GLY A 181 -14.58 -13.59 9.20
CA GLY A 181 -15.58 -14.13 10.12
C GLY A 181 -15.21 -15.49 10.73
N PHE A 182 -13.95 -15.89 10.71
CA PHE A 182 -13.50 -17.12 11.39
C PHE A 182 -13.60 -16.97 12.91
N GLN A 183 -13.91 -18.08 13.58
CA GLN A 183 -14.14 -18.12 15.02
C GLN A 183 -12.85 -17.84 15.79
N MET A 184 -12.75 -16.66 16.40
CA MET A 184 -11.65 -16.29 17.30
C MET A 184 -12.07 -15.20 18.30
N PRO A 185 -11.37 -15.07 19.44
CA PRO A 185 -11.63 -13.97 20.38
C PRO A 185 -11.44 -12.60 19.70
N LYS A 186 -12.39 -11.68 19.88
CA LYS A 186 -12.35 -10.34 19.25
C LYS A 186 -11.07 -9.54 19.58
N SER A 187 -10.49 -9.77 20.75
CA SER A 187 -9.25 -9.13 21.21
C SER A 187 -7.97 -9.74 20.62
N MET A 188 -8.03 -10.94 20.03
CA MET A 188 -6.86 -11.70 19.61
C MET A 188 -5.98 -10.95 18.58
N PRO A 189 -6.53 -10.35 17.50
CA PRO A 189 -5.72 -9.61 16.53
C PRO A 189 -4.97 -8.44 17.17
N TYR A 190 -5.60 -7.72 18.11
CA TYR A 190 -4.98 -6.59 18.82
C TYR A 190 -3.86 -7.02 19.76
N ILE A 191 -4.04 -8.14 20.46
CA ILE A 191 -3.01 -8.72 21.34
C ILE A 191 -1.80 -9.14 20.51
N LEU A 192 -2.03 -9.84 19.40
CA LEU A 192 -0.97 -10.29 18.49
C LEU A 192 -0.26 -9.12 17.80
N TYR A 193 -1.00 -8.06 17.45
CA TYR A 193 -0.42 -6.83 16.93
C TYR A 193 0.52 -6.16 17.94
N GLY A 194 0.09 -6.01 19.19
CA GLY A 194 0.95 -5.50 20.27
C GLY A 194 2.19 -6.38 20.50
N LYS A 195 2.05 -7.71 20.37
CA LYS A 195 3.18 -8.65 20.43
C LYS A 195 4.16 -8.44 19.27
N ALA A 196 3.66 -8.38 18.03
CA ALA A 196 4.47 -8.16 16.83
C ALA A 196 5.24 -6.84 16.89
N LEU A 197 4.61 -5.75 17.36
CA LEU A 197 5.27 -4.47 17.58
C LEU A 197 6.41 -4.55 18.61
N LYS A 198 6.18 -5.26 19.71
CA LYS A 198 7.20 -5.46 20.75
C LYS A 198 8.37 -6.27 20.21
N SER A 199 8.11 -7.34 19.46
CA SER A 199 9.15 -8.17 18.84
C SER A 199 9.93 -7.39 17.79
N LEU A 200 9.27 -6.57 16.97
CA LEU A 200 9.93 -5.66 16.03
C LEU A 200 10.83 -4.65 16.75
N GLN A 201 10.37 -4.07 17.85
CA GLN A 201 11.17 -3.13 18.64
C GLN A 201 12.44 -3.79 19.21
N ILE A 202 12.32 -5.01 19.73
CA ILE A 202 13.46 -5.78 20.22
C ILE A 202 14.42 -6.07 19.07
N ALA A 203 13.93 -6.57 17.93
CA ALA A 203 14.75 -6.88 16.77
C ALA A 203 15.53 -5.67 16.23
N ILE A 204 14.90 -4.49 16.20
CA ILE A 204 15.57 -3.23 15.79
C ILE A 204 16.62 -2.79 16.82
N SER A 205 16.38 -3.02 18.12
CA SER A 205 17.27 -2.56 19.20
C SER A 205 18.49 -3.46 19.38
N ASP A 206 18.30 -4.77 19.29
CA ASP A 206 19.31 -5.76 19.69
C ASP A 206 20.09 -6.32 18.47
N GLY A 207 19.58 -6.17 17.25
CA GLY A 207 20.31 -6.37 15.98
C GLY A 207 20.83 -7.78 15.66
N THR A 208 20.72 -8.76 16.56
CA THR A 208 21.37 -10.07 16.43
C THR A 208 20.46 -11.23 15.97
N GLU A 209 19.14 -11.11 16.12
CA GLU A 209 18.20 -12.23 15.88
C GLU A 209 17.42 -12.16 14.55
N CYS A 210 17.50 -11.05 13.81
CA CYS A 210 16.74 -10.87 12.56
C CYS A 210 17.60 -10.29 11.46
N THR A 211 17.45 -10.83 10.24
CA THR A 211 18.07 -10.18 9.08
C THR A 211 17.36 -8.86 8.79
N VAL A 212 18.06 -7.91 8.15
CA VAL A 212 17.45 -6.66 7.68
C VAL A 212 16.27 -6.93 6.71
N SER A 213 16.31 -8.04 5.96
CA SER A 213 15.19 -8.45 5.09
C SER A 213 13.97 -8.90 5.87
N ASP A 214 14.17 -9.64 6.96
CA ASP A 214 13.05 -10.12 7.79
C ASP A 214 12.44 -8.96 8.58
N ILE A 215 13.24 -8.03 9.10
CA ILE A 215 12.74 -6.79 9.73
C ILE A 215 11.90 -5.99 8.75
N TYR A 216 12.40 -5.82 7.52
CA TYR A 216 11.67 -5.10 6.48
C TYR A 216 10.37 -5.83 6.08
N CYS A 217 10.41 -7.16 5.99
CA CYS A 217 9.24 -7.99 5.73
C CYS A 217 8.19 -7.85 6.85
N VAL A 218 8.61 -7.84 8.12
CA VAL A 218 7.73 -7.59 9.27
C VAL A 218 7.02 -6.25 9.13
N THR A 219 7.73 -5.18 8.75
CA THR A 219 7.09 -3.88 8.51
C THR A 219 6.04 -3.96 7.40
N ARG A 220 6.30 -4.69 6.31
CA ARG A 220 5.29 -4.92 5.25
C ARG A 220 4.09 -5.72 5.73
N LEU A 221 4.28 -6.73 6.57
CA LEU A 221 3.19 -7.48 7.20
C LEU A 221 2.33 -6.58 8.10
N LEU A 222 2.94 -5.67 8.86
CA LEU A 222 2.19 -4.71 9.68
C LEU A 222 1.39 -3.70 8.83
N VAL A 223 1.90 -3.29 7.66
CA VAL A 223 1.09 -2.51 6.69
C VAL A 223 -0.12 -3.33 6.22
N LEU A 224 0.06 -4.61 5.88
CA LEU A 224 -1.07 -5.48 5.49
C LEU A 224 -2.11 -5.62 6.61
N TYR A 225 -1.68 -5.71 7.87
CA TYR A 225 -2.58 -5.71 9.02
C TYR A 225 -3.47 -4.48 9.08
N GLU A 226 -2.91 -3.28 8.82
CA GLU A 226 -3.67 -2.03 8.80
C GLU A 226 -4.59 -1.92 7.58
N LEU A 227 -4.16 -2.43 6.43
CA LEU A 227 -4.89 -2.35 5.17
C LEU A 227 -6.16 -3.24 5.15
N ILE A 228 -6.09 -4.45 5.71
CA ILE A 228 -7.18 -5.43 5.63
C ILE A 228 -8.28 -5.14 6.67
N GLY A 229 -7.94 -4.44 7.76
CA GLY A 229 -8.91 -3.93 8.73
C GLY A 229 -9.27 -2.47 8.48
N PRO A 230 -10.15 -1.88 9.31
CA PRO A 230 -10.37 -0.44 9.32
C PRO A 230 -9.02 0.29 9.49
N PRO A 231 -8.58 1.07 8.48
CA PRO A 231 -7.25 1.63 8.48
C PRO A 231 -7.19 2.75 9.52
N ASP A 232 -6.19 2.67 10.38
CA ASP A 232 -5.77 3.81 11.18
C ASP A 232 -4.70 4.55 10.36
N THR A 233 -5.11 5.66 9.73
CA THR A 233 -4.25 6.46 8.84
C THR A 233 -2.95 6.87 9.53
N THR A 234 -2.99 7.12 10.85
CA THR A 234 -1.79 7.43 11.61
C THR A 234 -0.87 6.21 11.67
N ARG A 235 -1.35 5.04 12.14
CA ARG A 235 -0.51 3.83 12.23
C ARG A 235 0.01 3.38 10.87
N LEU A 236 -0.83 3.43 9.84
CA LEU A 236 -0.47 3.14 8.47
C LEU A 236 0.68 4.05 8.01
N ALA A 237 0.56 5.37 8.15
CA ALA A 237 1.63 6.31 7.81
C ALA A 237 2.93 6.03 8.58
N HIS A 238 2.85 5.62 9.84
CA HIS A 238 4.04 5.27 10.65
C HIS A 238 4.74 4.02 10.11
N HIS A 239 4.00 2.97 9.76
CA HIS A 239 4.58 1.76 9.18
C HIS A 239 5.19 2.04 7.80
N HIS A 240 4.53 2.85 6.97
CA HIS A 240 5.09 3.27 5.68
C HIS A 240 6.40 4.04 5.86
N ARG A 241 6.44 5.05 6.73
CA ARG A 241 7.66 5.83 7.01
C ARG A 241 8.78 4.99 7.62
N GLY A 242 8.44 4.08 8.53
CA GLY A 242 9.39 3.11 9.07
C GLY A 242 9.98 2.22 7.97
N GLY A 243 9.14 1.74 7.05
CA GLY A 243 9.55 0.97 5.88
C GLY A 243 10.48 1.75 4.94
N ILE A 244 10.16 3.01 4.63
CA ILE A 244 11.02 3.90 3.83
C ILE A 244 12.39 4.03 4.49
N ARG A 245 12.43 4.32 5.80
CA ARG A 245 13.69 4.49 6.52
C ARG A 245 14.55 3.21 6.53
N LEU A 246 13.92 2.04 6.61
CA LEU A 246 14.63 0.77 6.52
C LEU A 246 15.27 0.55 5.14
N ILE A 247 14.61 0.97 4.06
CA ILE A 247 15.16 0.89 2.70
C ILE A 247 16.37 1.80 2.54
N GLU A 248 16.28 3.03 3.03
CA GLU A 248 17.40 3.99 3.03
C GLU A 248 18.62 3.44 3.78
N LEU A 249 18.40 2.93 5.00
CA LEU A 249 19.48 2.37 5.83
C LEU A 249 20.07 1.09 5.23
N ARG A 250 19.23 0.28 4.58
CA ARG A 250 19.65 -0.95 3.91
C ARG A 250 20.55 -0.65 2.71
N GLY A 251 20.21 0.40 1.96
CA GLY A 251 20.90 0.82 0.76
C GLY A 251 20.76 -0.15 -0.42
N PRO A 252 21.17 0.28 -1.62
CA PRO A 252 20.97 -0.45 -2.88
C PRO A 252 21.75 -1.77 -2.96
N ASP A 253 22.94 -1.86 -2.34
CA ASP A 253 23.83 -3.03 -2.45
C ASP A 253 23.28 -4.31 -1.82
N ARG A 254 22.27 -4.19 -0.95
CA ARG A 254 21.68 -5.32 -0.24
C ARG A 254 20.45 -5.92 -0.95
N TYR A 255 20.14 -5.49 -2.17
CA TYR A 255 19.05 -6.05 -2.97
C TYR A 255 19.58 -7.11 -3.94
N THR A 256 19.96 -8.26 -3.37
CA THR A 256 20.68 -9.32 -4.09
C THR A 256 19.87 -10.58 -4.35
N SER A 257 18.78 -10.79 -3.61
CA SER A 257 17.90 -11.97 -3.76
C SER A 257 16.54 -11.60 -4.35
N LYS A 258 15.84 -12.60 -4.92
CA LYS A 258 14.46 -12.43 -5.40
C LYS A 258 13.51 -11.97 -4.29
N PHE A 259 13.72 -12.45 -3.06
CA PHE A 259 12.93 -12.02 -1.90
C PHE A 259 13.09 -10.52 -1.64
N ASP A 260 14.33 -10.01 -1.69
CA ASP A 260 14.59 -8.58 -1.49
C ASP A 260 13.95 -7.72 -2.58
N TRP A 261 14.00 -8.18 -3.84
CA TRP A 261 13.32 -7.49 -4.95
C TRP A 261 11.81 -7.51 -4.81
N MET A 262 11.20 -8.60 -4.36
CA MET A 262 9.75 -8.64 -4.13
C MET A 262 9.32 -7.75 -2.97
N LEU A 263 10.14 -7.64 -1.91
CA LEU A 263 9.89 -6.67 -0.85
C LEU A 263 9.96 -5.23 -1.39
N LEU A 264 10.98 -4.91 -2.19
CA LEU A 264 11.11 -3.59 -2.83
C LEU A 264 9.94 -3.29 -3.77
N LYS A 265 9.56 -4.25 -4.61
CA LYS A 265 8.40 -4.15 -5.53
C LYS A 265 7.11 -3.81 -4.77
N SER A 266 6.93 -4.41 -3.58
CA SER A 266 5.72 -4.20 -2.76
C SER A 266 5.61 -2.82 -2.12
N GLN A 267 6.71 -2.17 -1.76
CA GLN A 267 6.69 -0.85 -1.10
C GLN A 267 6.99 0.29 -2.05
N GLY A 268 7.83 0.05 -3.06
CA GLY A 268 8.40 1.06 -3.93
C GLY A 268 7.39 2.07 -4.45
N PRO A 269 6.25 1.65 -5.02
CA PRO A 269 5.20 2.56 -5.46
C PRO A 269 4.69 3.51 -4.37
N SER A 270 4.47 3.02 -3.13
CA SER A 270 4.04 3.86 -2.01
C SER A 270 5.09 4.90 -1.62
N ILE A 271 6.39 4.62 -1.82
CA ILE A 271 7.48 5.58 -1.54
C ILE A 271 7.42 6.74 -2.52
N ILE A 272 7.25 6.44 -3.82
CA ILE A 272 7.10 7.47 -4.84
C ILE A 272 5.92 8.39 -4.50
N ILE A 273 4.78 7.82 -4.09
CA ILE A 273 3.60 8.59 -3.69
C ILE A 273 3.88 9.46 -2.45
N ASP A 274 4.52 8.91 -1.41
CA ASP A 274 4.91 9.67 -0.21
C ASP A 274 5.89 10.82 -0.54
N GLU A 275 6.90 10.58 -1.37
CA GLU A 275 7.88 11.59 -1.79
C GLU A 275 7.23 12.68 -2.66
N MET A 276 6.31 12.32 -3.56
CA MET A 276 5.49 13.27 -4.30
C MET A 276 4.67 14.15 -3.34
N TYR A 277 4.09 13.55 -2.30
CA TYR A 277 3.31 14.27 -1.30
C TYR A 277 4.18 15.21 -0.47
N ARG A 278 5.33 14.74 0.02
CA ARG A 278 6.27 15.52 0.82
C ARG A 278 7.02 16.58 0.00
N LYS A 279 6.84 16.58 -1.33
CA LYS A 279 7.53 17.48 -2.28
C LYS A 279 9.05 17.25 -2.20
N GLU A 280 9.46 15.99 -2.16
CA GLU A 280 10.87 15.59 -2.12
C GLU A 280 11.30 14.93 -3.43
N SER A 281 12.60 14.95 -3.71
CA SER A 281 13.17 14.12 -4.79
C SER A 281 13.18 12.67 -4.33
N SER A 282 13.07 11.74 -5.28
CA SER A 282 13.07 10.33 -4.90
C SER A 282 14.46 9.85 -4.53
N ILE A 283 14.55 9.01 -3.50
CA ILE A 283 15.78 8.23 -3.26
C ILE A 283 16.15 7.38 -4.48
N PHE A 284 15.16 7.01 -5.28
CA PHE A 284 15.33 6.17 -6.46
C PHE A 284 15.91 6.91 -7.66
N GLU A 285 16.08 8.24 -7.62
CA GLU A 285 16.82 9.00 -8.63
C GLU A 285 18.32 8.66 -8.64
N ALA A 286 18.85 8.18 -7.51
CA ALA A 286 20.28 7.89 -7.40
C ALA A 286 20.72 6.75 -8.33
N GLN A 287 21.90 6.90 -8.94
CA GLN A 287 22.42 5.99 -9.95
C GLN A 287 22.58 4.55 -9.43
N GLU A 288 22.85 4.38 -8.14
CA GLU A 288 22.95 3.09 -7.47
C GLU A 288 21.60 2.36 -7.47
N TRP A 289 20.49 3.06 -7.22
CA TRP A 289 19.15 2.49 -7.29
C TRP A 289 18.75 2.16 -8.72
N GLN A 290 19.08 3.03 -9.68
CA GLN A 290 18.86 2.75 -11.11
C GLN A 290 19.58 1.47 -11.56
N ARG A 291 20.80 1.22 -11.05
CA ARG A 291 21.52 -0.05 -11.28
C ARG A 291 20.78 -1.26 -10.69
N VAL A 292 20.16 -1.13 -9.51
CA VAL A 292 19.34 -2.19 -8.91
C VAL A 292 18.16 -2.52 -9.81
N PHE A 293 17.43 -1.52 -10.31
CA PHE A 293 16.26 -1.74 -11.16
C PHE A 293 16.63 -2.34 -12.52
N GLN A 294 17.72 -1.86 -13.12
CA GLN A 294 18.22 -2.44 -14.37
C GLN A 294 18.57 -3.92 -14.17
N ARG A 295 19.33 -4.25 -13.12
CA ARG A 295 19.68 -5.64 -12.80
C ARG A 295 18.44 -6.49 -12.52
N ALA A 296 17.48 -5.97 -11.77
CA ALA A 296 16.25 -6.68 -11.45
C ALA A 296 15.43 -6.96 -12.73
N SER A 297 15.39 -6.01 -13.67
CA SER A 297 14.77 -6.14 -14.99
C SER A 297 15.48 -7.20 -15.85
N ASP A 298 16.80 -7.16 -15.95
CA ASP A 298 17.59 -8.08 -16.77
C ASP A 298 17.38 -9.54 -16.35
N LEU A 299 17.22 -9.77 -15.05
CA LEU A 299 17.03 -11.10 -14.45
C LEU A 299 15.59 -11.62 -14.50
N GLN A 300 14.62 -10.82 -14.93
CA GLN A 300 13.26 -11.34 -15.18
C GLN A 300 13.21 -12.09 -16.50
N SER A 301 12.48 -13.22 -16.52
CA SER A 301 12.11 -13.91 -17.76
C SER A 301 10.79 -13.40 -18.31
N ASP A 302 9.84 -13.07 -17.43
CA ASP A 302 8.53 -12.55 -17.78
C ASP A 302 8.60 -11.11 -18.32
N SER A 303 7.89 -10.84 -19.42
CA SER A 303 7.92 -9.54 -20.10
C SER A 303 7.33 -8.43 -19.25
N ASP A 304 6.27 -8.73 -18.49
CA ASP A 304 5.53 -7.73 -17.72
C ASP A 304 6.34 -7.35 -16.48
N CYS A 305 6.91 -8.34 -15.79
CA CYS A 305 7.83 -8.13 -14.67
C CYS A 305 9.10 -7.38 -15.11
N ARG A 306 9.66 -7.71 -16.28
CA ARG A 306 10.82 -7.01 -16.84
C ARG A 306 10.49 -5.53 -17.03
N LEU A 307 9.38 -5.23 -17.70
CA LEU A 307 8.96 -3.86 -17.99
C LEU A 307 8.61 -3.10 -16.71
N TRP A 308 7.99 -3.76 -15.73
CA TRP A 308 7.68 -3.16 -14.43
C TRP A 308 8.92 -2.54 -13.78
N TRP A 309 10.04 -3.26 -13.74
CA TRP A 309 11.29 -2.74 -13.16
C TRP A 309 11.86 -1.54 -13.94
N LYS A 310 11.77 -1.58 -15.28
CA LYS A 310 12.22 -0.46 -16.11
C LYS A 310 11.38 0.79 -15.86
N TYR A 311 10.05 0.64 -15.88
CA TYR A 311 9.15 1.73 -15.56
C TYR A 311 9.34 2.22 -14.14
N PHE A 312 9.53 1.33 -13.17
CA PHE A 312 9.79 1.73 -11.79
C PHE A 312 11.03 2.63 -11.69
N GLY A 313 12.12 2.28 -12.38
CA GLY A 313 13.31 3.13 -12.48
C GLY A 313 13.02 4.49 -13.10
N ILE A 314 12.24 4.54 -14.19
CA ILE A 314 11.86 5.79 -14.87
C ILE A 314 10.95 6.66 -13.97
N THR A 315 9.96 6.05 -13.32
CA THR A 315 9.02 6.73 -12.42
C THR A 315 9.72 7.25 -11.16
N GLY A 316 10.86 6.67 -10.77
CA GLY A 316 11.74 7.22 -9.74
C GLY A 316 12.12 8.69 -9.95
N PHE A 317 12.14 9.19 -11.19
CA PHE A 317 12.43 10.60 -11.48
C PHE A 317 11.23 11.55 -11.34
N LEU A 318 10.01 11.01 -11.23
CA LEU A 318 8.79 11.82 -11.17
C LEU A 318 8.75 12.77 -9.96
N PRO A 319 9.05 12.33 -8.72
CA PRO A 319 8.97 13.21 -7.54
C PRO A 319 9.86 14.45 -7.67
N GLY A 320 11.11 14.29 -8.12
CA GLY A 320 12.03 15.40 -8.33
C GLY A 320 11.58 16.38 -9.40
N ILE A 321 11.03 15.89 -10.52
CA ILE A 321 10.47 16.75 -11.58
C ILE A 321 9.32 17.59 -11.03
N LEU A 322 8.39 16.96 -10.29
CA LEU A 322 7.21 17.65 -9.76
C LEU A 322 7.57 18.65 -8.65
N LYS A 323 8.53 18.30 -7.79
CA LYS A 323 9.07 19.21 -6.77
C LYS A 323 9.65 20.47 -7.41
N ASP A 324 10.55 20.31 -8.37
CA ASP A 324 11.23 21.44 -8.99
C ASP A 324 10.25 22.30 -9.82
N LEU A 325 9.29 21.67 -10.49
CA LEU A 325 8.21 22.37 -11.18
C LEU A 325 7.38 23.21 -10.20
N ARG A 326 6.94 22.61 -9.10
CA ARG A 326 6.12 23.32 -8.12
C ARG A 326 6.86 24.53 -7.54
N ASN A 327 8.11 24.35 -7.13
CA ASN A 327 8.95 25.45 -6.62
C ASN A 327 9.10 26.58 -7.65
N LEU A 328 9.32 26.21 -8.92
CA LEU A 328 9.42 27.17 -10.01
C LEU A 328 8.12 27.98 -10.22
N LEU A 329 6.96 27.32 -10.11
CA LEU A 329 5.66 27.93 -10.36
C LEU A 329 5.16 28.76 -9.17
N GLU A 330 5.45 28.36 -7.93
CA GLU A 330 5.14 29.14 -6.73
C GLU A 330 5.93 30.46 -6.71
N ASP A 331 7.16 30.48 -7.24
CA ASP A 331 8.02 31.66 -7.34
C ASP A 331 7.96 32.40 -8.69
N ALA A 332 6.99 32.07 -9.55
CA ALA A 332 6.94 32.52 -10.94
C ALA A 332 6.95 34.06 -11.10
N THR A 333 6.59 34.84 -10.10
CA THR A 333 6.54 36.31 -10.20
C THR A 333 7.86 37.01 -9.88
N HIS A 334 8.86 36.33 -9.31
CA HIS A 334 10.03 37.02 -8.70
C HIS A 334 11.43 36.50 -9.11
N GLN A 335 11.55 35.36 -9.80
CA GLN A 335 12.86 34.75 -10.06
C GLN A 335 13.57 35.25 -11.33
N SER A 336 14.78 35.84 -11.15
CA SER A 336 15.80 35.87 -12.19
C SER A 336 16.29 34.43 -12.44
N GLY A 337 16.15 33.90 -13.65
CA GLY A 337 16.57 32.53 -14.00
C GLY A 337 15.42 31.54 -14.26
N TYR A 338 14.16 31.99 -14.21
CA TYR A 338 12.99 31.14 -14.51
C TYR A 338 13.14 30.34 -15.81
N PHE A 339 13.59 30.97 -16.90
CA PHE A 339 13.72 30.28 -18.19
C PHE A 339 14.74 29.14 -18.16
N VAL A 340 15.84 29.30 -17.42
CA VAL A 340 16.86 28.26 -17.29
C VAL A 340 16.31 27.09 -16.48
N ALA A 341 15.68 27.37 -15.34
CA ALA A 341 15.06 26.35 -14.49
C ALA A 341 13.90 25.63 -15.21
N SER A 342 13.02 26.38 -15.88
CA SER A 342 11.92 25.86 -16.70
C SER A 342 12.44 24.93 -17.80
N SER A 343 13.48 25.35 -18.53
CA SER A 343 14.09 24.53 -19.58
C SER A 343 14.70 23.24 -19.02
N ALA A 344 15.36 23.30 -17.86
CA ALA A 344 15.94 22.10 -17.24
C ALA A 344 14.87 21.08 -16.83
N ILE A 345 13.75 21.54 -16.28
CA ILE A 345 12.62 20.68 -15.89
C ILE A 345 11.94 20.11 -17.15
N LEU A 346 11.73 20.94 -18.18
CA LEU A 346 11.16 20.53 -19.45
C LEU A 346 11.97 19.41 -20.10
N GLU A 347 13.30 19.52 -20.13
CA GLU A 347 14.17 18.49 -20.70
C GLU A 347 14.11 17.17 -19.91
N ARG A 348 14.09 17.22 -18.56
CA ARG A 348 13.89 16.02 -17.74
C ARG A 348 12.54 15.35 -18.02
N ALA A 349 11.47 16.13 -18.13
CA ALA A 349 10.14 15.62 -18.45
C ALA A 349 10.08 15.00 -19.86
N LYS A 350 10.73 15.59 -20.86
CA LYS A 350 10.85 15.03 -22.22
C LYS A 350 11.62 13.72 -22.23
N VAL A 351 12.75 13.65 -21.52
CA VAL A 351 13.54 12.42 -21.38
C VAL A 351 12.69 11.31 -20.78
N MET A 352 11.97 11.59 -19.70
CA MET A 352 11.09 10.64 -19.05
C MET A 352 9.95 10.18 -19.96
N HIS A 353 9.25 11.11 -20.62
CA HIS A 353 8.19 10.78 -21.60
C HIS A 353 8.71 9.88 -22.72
N LYS A 354 9.87 10.22 -23.30
CA LYS A 354 10.51 9.44 -24.35
C LYS A 354 10.94 8.06 -23.86
N ALA A 355 11.47 7.94 -22.64
CA ALA A 355 11.86 6.68 -22.06
C ALA A 355 10.66 5.74 -21.86
N LEU A 356 9.54 6.26 -21.32
CA LEU A 356 8.28 5.52 -21.19
C LEU A 356 7.79 5.00 -22.55
N HIS A 357 7.78 5.86 -23.57
CA HIS A 357 7.36 5.49 -24.92
C HIS A 357 8.28 4.42 -25.53
N ASN A 358 9.60 4.62 -25.48
CA ASN A 358 10.55 3.70 -26.09
C ASN A 358 10.50 2.31 -25.45
N GLU A 359 10.39 2.24 -24.12
CA GLU A 359 10.29 0.98 -23.40
C GLU A 359 8.94 0.29 -23.66
N HIS A 360 7.86 1.05 -23.80
CA HIS A 360 6.57 0.53 -24.22
C HIS A 360 6.62 -0.08 -25.63
N VAL A 361 7.24 0.62 -26.58
CA VAL A 361 7.44 0.13 -27.94
C VAL A 361 8.29 -1.14 -27.93
N PHE A 362 9.42 -1.15 -27.22
CA PHE A 362 10.27 -2.34 -27.10
C PHE A 362 9.49 -3.52 -26.53
N TYR A 363 8.70 -3.29 -25.49
CA TYR A 363 7.85 -4.29 -24.87
C TYR A 363 6.87 -4.93 -25.86
N GLN A 364 6.22 -4.14 -26.72
CA GLN A 364 5.31 -4.67 -27.74
C GLN A 364 6.02 -5.49 -28.84
N HIS A 365 7.28 -5.18 -29.14
CA HIS A 365 8.07 -5.86 -30.18
C HIS A 365 8.83 -7.08 -29.65
N ALA A 366 9.00 -7.20 -28.33
CA ALA A 366 9.63 -8.35 -27.72
C ALA A 366 8.64 -9.53 -27.67
N ALA A 367 9.05 -10.72 -28.11
CA ALA A 367 8.25 -11.94 -27.97
C ALA A 367 7.82 -12.11 -26.48
N PRO A 368 6.54 -12.41 -26.18
CA PRO A 368 5.51 -12.93 -27.09
C PRO A 368 4.69 -11.87 -27.85
N HIS A 369 5.17 -10.64 -27.95
CA HIS A 369 4.48 -9.47 -28.52
C HIS A 369 3.21 -9.12 -27.73
N PRO A 370 3.35 -8.78 -26.43
CA PRO A 370 2.21 -8.40 -25.63
C PRO A 370 1.44 -7.24 -26.26
N GLN A 371 0.12 -7.26 -26.10
CA GLN A 371 -0.71 -6.13 -26.50
C GLN A 371 -0.25 -4.86 -25.79
N SER A 372 -0.51 -3.73 -26.44
CA SER A 372 -0.24 -2.42 -25.85
C SER A 372 -0.90 -2.30 -24.48
N LEU A 373 -0.17 -1.78 -23.48
CA LEU A 373 -0.74 -1.29 -22.21
C LEU A 373 -1.77 -0.17 -22.38
N PHE A 374 -1.93 0.32 -23.61
CA PHE A 374 -2.95 1.26 -24.03
C PHE A 374 -4.23 0.60 -24.55
N SER A 375 -4.13 -0.60 -25.11
CA SER A 375 -5.28 -1.28 -25.71
C SER A 375 -6.27 -1.69 -24.63
N LEU A 376 -7.56 -1.66 -24.96
CA LEU A 376 -8.60 -2.22 -24.08
C LEU A 376 -8.32 -3.71 -23.87
N PRO A 377 -8.48 -4.23 -22.65
CA PRO A 377 -8.34 -5.65 -22.39
C PRO A 377 -9.43 -6.42 -23.14
N VAL A 378 -9.03 -7.49 -23.84
CA VAL A 378 -9.95 -8.37 -24.58
C VAL A 378 -10.30 -9.65 -23.81
N ALA A 379 -9.56 -9.93 -22.74
CA ALA A 379 -9.72 -11.08 -21.86
C ALA A 379 -9.19 -10.71 -20.46
N THR A 380 -9.42 -11.58 -19.47
CA THR A 380 -8.87 -11.43 -18.12
C THR A 380 -7.34 -11.36 -18.18
N GLU A 381 -6.77 -10.29 -17.63
CA GLU A 381 -5.33 -10.06 -17.61
C GLU A 381 -4.70 -10.58 -16.30
N SER A 382 -3.40 -10.84 -16.32
CA SER A 382 -2.68 -11.21 -15.11
C SER A 382 -2.63 -10.04 -14.11
N PRO A 383 -2.54 -10.30 -12.79
CA PRO A 383 -2.37 -9.24 -11.80
C PRO A 383 -1.16 -8.34 -12.06
N ASP A 384 -0.04 -8.92 -12.49
CA ASP A 384 1.17 -8.18 -12.82
C ASP A 384 0.97 -7.21 -13.99
N ARG A 385 0.20 -7.62 -15.02
CA ARG A 385 -0.15 -6.77 -16.16
C ARG A 385 -1.04 -5.61 -15.77
N ILE A 386 -2.04 -5.85 -14.93
CA ILE A 386 -2.96 -4.81 -14.45
C ILE A 386 -2.18 -3.77 -13.63
N ARG A 387 -1.29 -4.21 -12.73
CA ARG A 387 -0.40 -3.32 -11.96
C ARG A 387 0.53 -2.51 -12.87
N LEU A 388 1.06 -3.14 -13.92
CA LEU A 388 1.91 -2.48 -14.91
C LEU A 388 1.15 -1.36 -15.65
N ARG A 389 -0.11 -1.58 -16.03
CA ARG A 389 -0.98 -0.55 -16.65
C ARG A 389 -1.20 0.64 -15.71
N VAL A 390 -1.58 0.37 -14.45
CA VAL A 390 -1.79 1.40 -13.43
C VAL A 390 -0.56 2.30 -13.33
N PHE A 391 0.62 1.69 -13.23
CA PHE A 391 1.87 2.39 -13.03
C PHE A 391 2.27 3.24 -14.25
N PHE A 392 2.13 2.69 -15.45
CA PHE A 392 2.39 3.39 -16.70
C PHE A 392 1.45 4.59 -16.90
N LEU A 393 0.14 4.36 -16.83
CA LEU A 393 -0.88 5.38 -17.07
C LEU A 393 -0.77 6.54 -16.08
N TYR A 394 -0.55 6.24 -14.80
CA TYR A 394 -0.37 7.27 -13.77
C TYR A 394 0.82 8.18 -14.09
N THR A 395 1.96 7.59 -14.43
CA THR A 395 3.20 8.33 -14.68
C THR A 395 3.10 9.17 -15.95
N ILE A 396 2.61 8.60 -17.05
CA ILE A 396 2.56 9.29 -18.34
C ILE A 396 1.55 10.44 -18.32
N MET A 397 0.39 10.29 -17.68
CA MET A 397 -0.60 11.36 -17.52
C MET A 397 -0.01 12.59 -16.84
N TYR A 398 0.71 12.39 -15.72
CA TYR A 398 1.38 13.48 -15.01
C TYR A 398 2.40 14.20 -15.88
N ILE A 399 3.26 13.44 -16.55
CA ILE A 399 4.32 14.01 -17.39
C ILE A 399 3.74 14.73 -18.61
N CYS A 400 2.68 14.23 -19.24
CA CYS A 400 2.00 14.95 -20.31
C CYS A 400 1.51 16.33 -19.83
N ARG A 401 0.94 16.44 -18.63
CA ARG A 401 0.55 17.77 -18.10
C ARG A 401 1.75 18.66 -17.76
N VAL A 402 2.86 18.08 -17.26
CA VAL A 402 4.11 18.85 -17.03
C VAL A 402 4.55 19.48 -18.36
N LEU A 403 4.57 18.67 -19.42
CA LEU A 403 4.93 19.12 -20.76
C LEU A 403 3.91 20.13 -21.31
N ALA A 404 2.61 19.95 -21.07
CA ALA A 404 1.56 20.89 -21.45
C ALA A 404 1.66 22.26 -20.73
N THR A 405 2.40 22.30 -19.62
CA THR A 405 2.63 23.53 -18.85
C THR A 405 3.92 24.24 -19.28
N LEU A 406 5.01 23.49 -19.48
CA LEU A 406 6.33 24.08 -19.72
C LEU A 406 6.70 24.23 -21.20
N SER A 407 5.98 23.61 -22.13
CA SER A 407 6.34 23.67 -23.54
C SER A 407 6.30 25.11 -24.07
N PRO A 408 7.29 25.53 -24.87
CA PRO A 408 7.46 26.92 -25.27
C PRO A 408 6.36 27.39 -26.22
N THR A 409 5.90 26.51 -27.13
CA THR A 409 4.87 26.85 -28.12
C THR A 409 3.48 26.43 -27.65
N GLU A 410 2.47 27.20 -28.05
CA GLU A 410 1.06 26.88 -27.81
C GLU A 410 0.67 25.53 -28.43
N ILE A 411 1.15 25.26 -29.65
CA ILE A 411 0.89 24.00 -30.36
C ILE A 411 1.44 22.80 -29.58
N GLU A 412 2.66 22.88 -29.06
CA GLU A 412 3.22 21.81 -28.23
C GLU A 412 2.43 21.64 -26.93
N ARG A 413 2.06 22.75 -26.26
CA ARG A 413 1.24 22.69 -25.04
C ARG A 413 -0.11 22.00 -25.29
N ALA A 414 -0.80 22.41 -26.35
CA ALA A 414 -2.08 21.82 -26.75
C ALA A 414 -1.93 20.33 -27.12
N THR A 415 -0.88 19.96 -27.85
CA THR A 415 -0.60 18.55 -28.22
C THR A 415 -0.41 17.69 -26.97
N ARG A 416 0.32 18.19 -25.97
CA ARG A 416 0.58 17.47 -24.71
C ARG A 416 -0.65 17.37 -23.82
N GLU A 417 -1.54 18.36 -23.85
CA GLU A 417 -2.84 18.24 -23.18
C GLU A 417 -3.75 17.23 -23.89
N VAL A 418 -3.77 17.19 -25.23
CA VAL A 418 -4.49 16.14 -25.99
C VAL A 418 -4.02 14.75 -25.57
N GLU A 419 -2.71 14.56 -25.48
CA GLU A 419 -2.13 13.31 -24.97
C GLU A 419 -2.63 13.03 -23.55
N ALA A 420 -2.49 13.96 -22.60
CA ALA A 420 -2.94 13.76 -21.22
C ALA A 420 -4.42 13.34 -21.12
N GLN A 421 -5.30 14.00 -21.90
CA GLN A 421 -6.73 13.70 -21.98
C GLN A 421 -7.01 12.32 -22.58
N MET A 422 -6.26 11.93 -23.62
CA MET A 422 -6.34 10.60 -24.20
C MET A 422 -5.90 9.55 -23.17
N PHE A 423 -4.81 9.78 -22.45
CA PHE A 423 -4.32 8.88 -21.40
C PHE A 423 -5.33 8.71 -20.26
N ALA A 424 -5.92 9.81 -19.79
CA ALA A 424 -6.95 9.78 -18.76
C ALA A 424 -8.22 9.04 -19.22
N SER A 425 -8.72 9.35 -20.42
CA SER A 425 -9.91 8.69 -20.96
C SER A 425 -9.68 7.18 -21.13
N GLN A 426 -8.50 6.80 -21.63
CA GLN A 426 -8.15 5.40 -21.82
C GLN A 426 -8.02 4.66 -20.49
N ALA A 427 -7.49 5.29 -19.44
CA ALA A 427 -7.40 4.69 -18.11
C ALA A 427 -8.78 4.31 -17.56
N LEU A 428 -9.77 5.21 -17.67
CA LEU A 428 -11.14 4.94 -17.24
C LEU A 428 -11.83 3.89 -18.11
N LEU A 429 -11.62 3.90 -19.43
CA LEU A 429 -12.17 2.86 -20.31
C LEU A 429 -11.56 1.47 -20.04
N ILE A 430 -10.25 1.40 -19.79
CA ILE A 430 -9.59 0.15 -19.39
C ILE A 430 -10.19 -0.36 -18.08
N GLU A 431 -10.41 0.51 -17.10
CA GLU A 431 -11.07 0.15 -15.84
C GLU A 431 -12.49 -0.36 -16.08
N GLU A 432 -13.31 0.34 -16.86
CA GLU A 432 -14.69 -0.08 -17.17
C GLU A 432 -14.74 -1.48 -17.82
N VAL A 433 -13.87 -1.73 -18.80
CA VAL A 433 -13.79 -3.04 -19.46
C VAL A 433 -13.24 -4.11 -18.51
N THR A 434 -12.25 -3.76 -17.68
CA THR A 434 -11.71 -4.68 -16.67
C THR A 434 -12.78 -5.02 -15.63
N THR A 435 -13.63 -4.07 -15.22
CA THR A 435 -14.75 -4.31 -14.30
C THR A 435 -15.74 -5.34 -14.87
N LYS A 436 -15.93 -5.37 -16.19
CA LYS A 436 -16.78 -6.39 -16.85
C LYS A 436 -16.12 -7.76 -16.94
N LEU A 437 -14.80 -7.80 -17.12
CA LEU A 437 -14.03 -9.05 -17.31
C LEU A 437 -13.61 -9.70 -15.97
N ASP A 438 -13.16 -8.89 -15.02
CA ASP A 438 -12.62 -9.29 -13.72
C ASP A 438 -12.85 -8.17 -12.69
N PRO A 439 -14.06 -8.09 -12.10
CA PRO A 439 -14.43 -7.04 -11.15
C PRO A 439 -13.48 -6.93 -9.96
N ALA A 440 -12.93 -8.06 -9.51
CA ALA A 440 -11.99 -8.10 -8.40
C ALA A 440 -10.71 -7.34 -8.74
N MET A 441 -10.18 -7.54 -9.95
CA MET A 441 -8.92 -6.92 -10.35
C MET A 441 -9.07 -5.46 -10.78
N ALA A 442 -10.27 -5.03 -11.21
CA ALA A 442 -10.55 -3.63 -11.48
C ALA A 442 -10.31 -2.71 -10.27
N TRP A 443 -10.41 -3.27 -9.06
CA TRP A 443 -10.05 -2.60 -7.81
C TRP A 443 -8.67 -1.93 -7.83
N HIS A 444 -7.67 -2.54 -8.48
CA HIS A 444 -6.34 -1.95 -8.60
C HIS A 444 -6.31 -0.71 -9.48
N LEU A 445 -7.14 -0.65 -10.52
CA LEU A 445 -7.26 0.50 -11.42
C LEU A 445 -8.00 1.64 -10.72
N GLN A 446 -9.12 1.30 -10.07
CA GLN A 446 -10.00 2.25 -9.39
C GLN A 446 -9.29 3.09 -8.32
N GLN A 447 -8.30 2.52 -7.63
CA GLN A 447 -7.49 3.24 -6.63
C GLN A 447 -6.89 4.54 -7.17
N ARG A 448 -6.48 4.58 -8.45
CA ARG A 448 -5.81 5.73 -9.06
C ARG A 448 -6.70 6.54 -10.03
N ASN A 449 -7.98 6.20 -10.17
CA ASN A 449 -8.89 6.84 -11.13
C ASN A 449 -9.05 8.33 -10.89
N GLY A 450 -8.91 8.80 -9.65
CA GLY A 450 -9.09 10.21 -9.35
C GLY A 450 -8.12 11.13 -10.13
N LEU A 451 -6.92 10.66 -10.50
CA LEU A 451 -6.00 11.45 -11.33
C LEU A 451 -6.60 11.64 -12.72
N ALA A 452 -7.09 10.55 -13.32
CA ALA A 452 -7.73 10.57 -14.63
C ALA A 452 -8.99 11.46 -14.63
N HIS A 453 -9.84 11.34 -13.61
CA HIS A 453 -10.99 12.23 -13.43
C HIS A 453 -10.58 13.70 -13.35
N SER A 454 -9.56 14.03 -12.54
CA SER A 454 -9.05 15.41 -12.42
C SER A 454 -8.52 15.99 -13.73
N ILE A 455 -8.07 15.13 -14.65
CA ILE A 455 -7.62 15.54 -15.98
C ILE A 455 -8.83 15.85 -16.86
N ILE A 456 -9.77 14.90 -16.94
CA ILE A 456 -10.98 15.00 -17.78
C ILE A 456 -11.87 16.16 -17.36
N GLU A 457 -12.13 16.33 -16.06
CA GLU A 457 -12.96 17.41 -15.52
C GLU A 457 -12.43 18.80 -15.84
N LYS A 458 -11.12 18.93 -16.07
CA LYS A 458 -10.45 20.19 -16.38
C LYS A 458 -10.23 20.41 -17.87
N LYS A 459 -10.77 19.56 -18.74
CA LYS A 459 -10.61 19.61 -20.19
C LYS A 459 -10.88 21.01 -20.77
N GLU A 460 -12.02 21.62 -20.43
CA GLU A 460 -12.40 22.94 -20.97
C GLU A 460 -11.44 24.05 -20.52
N GLU A 461 -11.04 24.04 -19.25
CA GLU A 461 -10.07 25.00 -18.69
C GLU A 461 -8.71 24.89 -19.39
N TRP A 462 -8.27 23.67 -19.70
CA TRP A 462 -6.96 23.40 -20.29
C TRP A 462 -6.90 23.58 -21.81
N PHE A 463 -8.03 23.47 -22.53
CA PHE A 463 -8.12 23.77 -23.96
C PHE A 463 -8.53 25.21 -24.28
N SER A 464 -8.80 26.04 -23.26
CA SER A 464 -9.26 27.41 -23.50
C SER A 464 -8.25 28.26 -24.29
N ASP A 465 -8.75 29.05 -25.24
CA ASP A 465 -7.98 30.02 -26.05
C ASP A 465 -7.44 31.22 -25.25
N ASN A 466 -7.48 31.13 -23.92
CA ASN A 466 -7.08 32.20 -23.01
C ASN A 466 -5.60 32.59 -23.15
N GLU A 467 -4.77 31.75 -23.76
CA GLU A 467 -3.35 32.01 -24.01
C GLU A 467 -3.13 33.05 -25.14
N LEU A 468 -4.09 33.23 -26.05
CA LEU A 468 -3.96 34.07 -27.24
C LEU A 468 -3.76 35.55 -26.87
N GLY A 469 -2.69 36.14 -27.42
CA GLY A 469 -2.37 37.56 -27.23
C GLY A 469 -1.81 37.92 -25.85
N MET A 470 -1.55 36.93 -24.97
CA MET A 470 -0.87 37.19 -23.71
C MET A 470 0.60 37.57 -23.93
N SER A 471 1.10 38.57 -23.18
CA SER A 471 2.55 38.79 -23.09
C SER A 471 3.22 37.60 -22.39
N ARG A 472 4.53 37.41 -22.64
CA ARG A 472 5.28 36.28 -22.08
C ARG A 472 5.16 36.15 -20.55
N ASP A 473 5.23 37.28 -19.83
CA ASP A 473 5.11 37.29 -18.37
C ASP A 473 3.69 36.99 -17.88
N LYS A 474 2.67 37.45 -18.61
CA LYS A 474 1.27 37.11 -18.31
C LYS A 474 0.98 35.64 -18.55
N LEU A 475 1.46 35.09 -19.67
CA LEU A 475 1.33 33.68 -20.01
C LEU A 475 2.00 32.80 -18.94
N LYS A 476 3.20 33.17 -18.51
CA LYS A 476 3.91 32.49 -17.42
C LYS A 476 3.07 32.40 -16.14
N GLY A 477 2.52 33.53 -15.69
CA GLY A 477 1.68 33.57 -14.49
C GLY A 477 0.39 32.76 -14.66
N PHE A 478 -0.23 32.83 -15.83
CA PHE A 478 -1.43 32.05 -16.17
C PHE A 478 -1.16 30.53 -16.12
N LEU A 479 -0.10 30.06 -16.79
CA LEU A 479 0.27 28.64 -16.81
C LEU A 479 0.62 28.12 -15.41
N ALA A 480 1.33 28.93 -14.62
CA ALA A 480 1.65 28.60 -13.23
C ALA A 480 0.40 28.43 -12.38
N GLN A 481 -0.54 29.39 -12.45
CA GLN A 481 -1.80 29.32 -11.72
C GLN A 481 -2.65 28.13 -12.15
N ARG A 482 -2.77 27.86 -13.46
CA ARG A 482 -3.51 26.72 -14.01
C ARG A 482 -2.99 25.40 -13.45
N TRP A 483 -1.68 25.19 -13.48
CA TRP A 483 -1.05 23.99 -12.95
C TRP A 483 -1.25 23.86 -11.44
N LEU A 484 -0.92 24.91 -10.66
CA LEU A 484 -0.99 24.86 -9.19
C LEU A 484 -2.43 24.62 -8.71
N LYS A 485 -3.42 25.27 -9.35
CA LYS A 485 -4.83 25.05 -9.06
C LYS A 485 -5.25 23.60 -9.31
N TRP A 486 -4.84 23.01 -10.44
CA TRP A 486 -5.13 21.62 -10.73
C TRP A 486 -4.44 20.66 -9.76
N GLU A 487 -3.12 20.74 -9.58
CA GLU A 487 -2.42 19.74 -8.75
C GLU A 487 -2.79 19.87 -7.27
N ASN A 488 -3.05 21.08 -6.76
CA ASN A 488 -3.62 21.26 -5.40
C ASN A 488 -5.00 20.60 -5.27
N SER A 489 -5.89 20.77 -6.24
CA SER A 489 -7.24 20.18 -6.21
C SER A 489 -7.19 18.67 -6.16
N TRP A 490 -6.33 18.06 -6.98
CA TRP A 490 -6.14 16.62 -7.02
C TRP A 490 -5.43 16.08 -5.77
N ARG A 491 -4.35 16.74 -5.33
CA ARG A 491 -3.57 16.37 -4.14
C ARG A 491 -4.41 16.44 -2.87
N ALA A 492 -5.21 17.50 -2.68
CA ALA A 492 -6.07 17.64 -1.51
C ALA A 492 -7.17 16.58 -1.48
N GLY A 493 -7.78 16.26 -2.62
CA GLY A 493 -8.87 15.28 -2.68
C GLY A 493 -8.46 13.83 -2.49
N VAL A 494 -7.19 13.47 -2.73
CA VAL A 494 -6.75 12.07 -2.65
C VAL A 494 -5.58 11.86 -1.69
N LEU A 495 -4.52 12.68 -1.76
CA LEU A 495 -3.33 12.41 -0.97
C LEU A 495 -3.45 12.89 0.48
N ALA A 496 -4.24 13.94 0.75
CA ALA A 496 -4.49 14.39 2.13
C ALA A 496 -5.29 13.35 2.93
N GLU A 497 -6.29 12.73 2.29
CA GLU A 497 -7.09 11.67 2.90
C GLU A 497 -6.26 10.41 3.18
N GLU A 498 -5.35 10.04 2.27
CA GLU A 498 -4.47 8.89 2.43
C GLU A 498 -3.48 9.00 3.59
N LEU A 499 -3.04 10.22 3.89
CA LEU A 499 -2.00 10.48 4.89
C LEU A 499 -2.54 11.01 6.22
N GLY A 500 -3.87 11.14 6.34
CA GLY A 500 -4.54 11.55 7.57
C GLY A 500 -4.35 13.02 7.93
N GLU A 501 -3.98 13.87 6.96
CA GLU A 501 -3.89 15.32 7.16
C GLU A 501 -5.25 15.96 6.85
N ASN A 502 -6.22 15.78 7.76
CA ASN A 502 -7.31 16.74 7.86
C ASN A 502 -6.72 18.02 8.49
N GLU A 503 -6.93 19.15 7.81
CA GLU A 503 -6.42 20.49 8.16
C GLU A 503 -6.27 20.73 9.67
N VAL A 504 -5.05 21.11 10.08
CA VAL A 504 -4.76 21.70 11.41
C VAL A 504 -5.27 23.13 11.48
#